data_AF-A0A847FSH7-F1
#
_entry.id   AF-A0A847FSH7-F1
#
_cell.length_a   1.000
_cell.length_b   1.000
_cell.length_c   1.000
_cell.angle_alpha   90.00
_cell.angle_beta   90.00
_cell.angle_gamma   90.00
#
_symmetry.space_group_name_H-M   'P 1'
#
loop_
_entity.id
_entity.type
_entity.pdbx_description
1 polymer ?
#
loop_
_entity_poly.entity_id
_entity_poly.type
_entity_poly.pdbx_seq_one_letter_code
_entity_poly.pdbx_strand_id
1 'polypeptide(L)'
;MLDRFSDRTLEVSTVIVVVVIFLVILCYLAIYLNPQVFFNPFKPATPVAVVSATSLFQPTWTPTATSTPTDTPTATPTWTPTPTATPTDTPLPPTDTPTATPTATNTPKPPPPPAPPRPTPAPTPWPYDYSSAGGRGDCTRTWVWGYVLGANGLPEAGVQMRVGNNQGWVGDVYTDANGRYEATFDWKPVANRWFVRVFKGGQPRSMQFWWETSAGCDGPYSLQEVQIDWRHR
;
A
#
# COMPACT_ATOMS: atom_id res chain seq x y z
N MET A 1 63.15 15.77 -0.71
CA MET A 1 63.09 15.73 -2.18
C MET A 1 62.79 17.09 -2.82
N LEU A 2 62.58 18.20 -2.08
CA LEU A 2 62.32 19.53 -2.66
C LEU A 2 63.55 20.45 -2.78
N ASP A 3 64.71 20.03 -2.28
CA ASP A 3 65.88 20.92 -2.07
C ASP A 3 66.80 21.09 -3.30
N ARG A 4 66.31 20.74 -4.50
CA ARG A 4 67.10 20.75 -5.74
C ARG A 4 66.49 21.58 -6.88
N PHE A 5 65.38 22.28 -6.61
CA PHE A 5 64.76 23.16 -7.59
C PHE A 5 65.35 24.56 -7.46
N SER A 6 65.82 25.14 -8.56
CA SER A 6 66.24 26.55 -8.62
C SER A 6 65.06 27.45 -8.22
N ASP A 7 65.31 28.54 -7.49
CA ASP A 7 64.28 29.54 -7.09
C ASP A 7 63.40 29.95 -8.27
N ARG A 8 64.00 30.11 -9.45
CA ARG A 8 63.30 30.44 -10.70
C ARG A 8 62.29 29.36 -11.13
N THR A 9 62.59 28.09 -10.89
CA THR A 9 61.68 26.97 -11.18
C THR A 9 60.49 26.97 -10.21
N LEU A 10 60.71 27.35 -8.94
CA LEU A 10 59.65 27.47 -7.95
C LEU A 10 58.74 28.68 -8.23
N GLU A 11 59.31 29.82 -8.62
CA GLU A 11 58.54 31.01 -9.03
C GLU A 11 57.65 30.70 -10.24
N VAL A 12 58.21 30.10 -11.30
CA VAL A 12 57.45 29.74 -12.50
C VAL A 12 56.35 28.73 -12.17
N SER A 13 56.64 27.73 -11.34
CA SER A 13 55.64 26.74 -10.91
C SER A 13 54.50 27.39 -10.11
N THR A 14 54.83 28.34 -9.23
CA THR A 14 53.84 29.07 -8.42
C THR A 14 52.94 29.92 -9.32
N VAL A 15 53.50 30.63 -10.30
CA VAL A 15 52.71 31.41 -11.27
C VAL A 15 51.78 30.51 -12.08
N ILE A 16 52.27 29.35 -12.55
CA ILE A 16 51.43 28.39 -13.28
C ILE A 16 50.27 27.90 -12.42
N VAL A 17 50.53 27.53 -11.15
CA VAL A 17 49.49 27.08 -10.23
C VAL A 17 48.44 28.17 -10.00
N VAL A 18 48.86 29.43 -9.79
CA VAL A 18 47.93 30.56 -9.62
C VAL A 18 47.06 30.78 -10.86
N VAL A 19 47.65 30.71 -12.06
CA VAL A 19 46.90 30.82 -13.31
C VAL A 19 45.89 29.68 -13.47
N VAL A 20 46.28 28.44 -13.15
CA VAL A 20 45.38 27.28 -13.20
C VAL A 20 44.23 27.45 -12.22
N ILE A 21 44.50 27.88 -10.98
CA ILE A 21 43.47 28.14 -9.97
C ILE A 21 42.50 29.23 -10.47
N PHE A 22 43.02 30.31 -11.06
CA PHE A 22 42.20 31.38 -11.60
C PHE A 22 41.31 30.87 -12.75
N LEU A 23 41.83 30.06 -13.66
CA LEU A 23 41.04 29.44 -14.74
C LEU A 23 39.96 28.51 -14.20
N VAL A 24 40.25 27.72 -13.16
CA VAL A 24 39.26 26.86 -12.50
C VAL A 24 38.14 27.69 -11.87
N ILE A 25 38.46 28.81 -11.21
CA ILE A 25 37.45 29.73 -10.64
C ILE A 25 36.56 30.30 -11.75
N LEU A 26 37.13 30.74 -12.88
CA LEU A 26 36.36 31.24 -14.02
C LEU A 26 35.45 30.16 -14.62
N CYS A 27 35.91 28.92 -14.70
CA CYS A 27 35.09 27.80 -15.15
C CYS A 27 33.89 27.57 -14.23
N TYR A 28 34.09 27.57 -12.91
CA TYR A 28 32.98 27.43 -11.96
C TYR A 28 32.00 28.61 -12.01
N LEU A 29 32.50 29.83 -12.16
CA LEU A 29 31.66 31.02 -12.31
C LEU A 29 30.79 30.94 -13.59
N ALA A 30 31.36 30.48 -14.70
CA ALA A 30 30.62 30.29 -15.94
C ALA A 30 29.52 29.22 -15.82
N ILE A 31 29.80 28.10 -15.14
CA ILE A 31 28.80 27.06 -14.86
C ILE A 31 27.68 27.60 -13.96
N TYR A 32 28.03 28.42 -12.95
CA TYR A 32 27.06 29.02 -12.05
C TYR A 32 26.11 29.99 -12.77
N LEU A 33 26.66 30.85 -13.64
CA LEU A 33 25.87 31.83 -14.39
C LEU A 33 25.05 31.19 -15.51
N ASN A 34 25.56 30.14 -16.14
CA ASN A 34 24.86 29.41 -17.19
C ASN A 34 25.15 27.90 -17.10
N PRO A 35 24.27 27.11 -16.45
CA PRO A 35 24.50 25.68 -16.27
C PRO A 35 24.42 24.86 -17.58
N GLN A 36 24.06 25.47 -18.71
CA GLN A 36 23.97 24.79 -20.01
C GLN A 36 25.26 24.87 -20.85
N VAL A 37 26.34 25.48 -20.35
CA VAL A 37 27.63 25.57 -21.06
C VAL A 37 28.19 24.19 -21.44
N PHE A 38 28.88 24.10 -22.58
CA PHE A 38 29.26 22.81 -23.16
C PHE A 38 30.18 21.95 -22.27
N PHE A 39 31.01 22.59 -21.43
CA PHE A 39 31.96 21.95 -20.52
C PHE A 39 31.37 21.64 -19.13
N ASN A 40 30.10 21.94 -18.87
CA ASN A 40 29.42 21.45 -17.66
C ASN A 40 29.03 19.96 -17.87
N PRO A 41 29.60 19.00 -17.11
CA PRO A 41 29.20 17.59 -17.20
C PRO A 41 27.81 17.32 -16.61
N PHE A 42 27.26 18.25 -15.81
CA PHE A 42 25.95 18.13 -15.14
C PHE A 42 24.97 19.16 -15.68
N LYS A 43 24.67 19.14 -16.98
CA LYS A 43 23.63 20.01 -17.56
C LYS A 43 22.25 19.57 -17.04
N PRO A 44 21.43 20.49 -16.49
CA PRO A 44 20.03 20.22 -16.22
C PRO A 44 19.32 19.80 -17.51
N ALA A 45 18.34 18.89 -17.42
CA ALA A 45 17.53 18.51 -18.57
C ALA A 45 16.85 19.75 -19.15
N THR A 46 17.04 20.00 -20.45
CA THR A 46 16.30 21.04 -21.16
C THR A 46 14.82 20.66 -21.12
N PRO A 47 13.93 21.49 -20.55
CA PRO A 47 12.50 21.20 -20.59
C PRO A 47 12.06 21.19 -22.05
N VAL A 48 11.77 20.00 -22.57
CA VAL A 48 11.17 19.85 -23.89
C VAL A 48 9.73 20.32 -23.74
N ALA A 49 9.35 21.35 -24.50
CA ALA A 49 7.95 21.77 -24.56
C ALA A 49 7.11 20.61 -25.09
N VAL A 50 6.36 19.96 -24.20
CA VAL A 50 5.44 18.89 -24.57
C VAL A 50 4.25 19.57 -25.25
N VAL A 51 4.12 19.36 -26.57
CA VAL A 51 2.96 19.83 -27.32
C VAL A 51 1.75 19.03 -26.81
N SER A 52 0.92 19.66 -25.99
CA SER A 52 -0.33 19.05 -25.50
C SER A 52 -1.24 18.79 -26.69
N ALA A 53 -1.50 17.52 -27.00
CA ALA A 53 -2.55 17.15 -27.93
C ALA A 53 -3.90 17.56 -27.32
N THR A 54 -4.56 18.53 -27.93
CA THR A 54 -5.92 18.95 -27.56
C THR A 54 -6.88 17.80 -27.87
N SER A 55 -7.30 17.04 -26.85
CA SER A 55 -8.33 16.02 -27.00
C SER A 55 -9.68 16.68 -27.25
N LEU A 56 -10.29 16.40 -28.40
CA LEU A 56 -11.62 16.90 -28.80
C LEU A 56 -12.79 16.03 -28.31
N PHE A 57 -12.55 15.07 -27.41
CA PHE A 57 -13.62 14.23 -26.88
C PHE A 57 -14.17 14.81 -25.58
N GLN A 58 -15.39 15.35 -25.63
CA GLN A 58 -16.20 15.62 -24.44
C GLN A 58 -16.55 14.28 -23.78
N PRO A 59 -16.28 14.08 -22.48
CA PRO A 59 -16.79 12.91 -21.76
C PRO A 59 -18.29 13.07 -21.48
N THR A 60 -19.14 12.44 -22.30
CA THR A 60 -20.55 12.19 -21.98
C THR A 60 -20.69 10.86 -21.24
N TRP A 61 -20.38 10.86 -19.95
CA TRP A 61 -20.86 9.80 -19.06
C TRP A 61 -21.35 10.42 -17.76
N THR A 62 -22.64 10.69 -17.71
CA THR A 62 -23.37 10.98 -16.47
C THR A 62 -23.57 9.65 -15.75
N PRO A 63 -22.97 9.40 -14.57
CA PRO A 63 -23.23 8.17 -13.84
C PRO A 63 -24.67 8.19 -13.31
N THR A 64 -25.49 7.23 -13.75
CA THR A 64 -26.81 6.97 -13.17
C THR A 64 -26.60 6.37 -11.78
N ALA A 65 -27.05 7.07 -10.74
CA ALA A 65 -27.01 6.56 -9.37
C ALA A 65 -27.94 5.33 -9.24
N THR A 66 -27.35 4.14 -9.16
CA THR A 66 -28.08 2.90 -8.86
C THR A 66 -28.26 2.80 -7.34
N SER A 67 -29.51 2.84 -6.87
CA SER A 67 -29.85 2.65 -5.46
C SER A 67 -29.40 1.27 -4.99
N THR A 68 -28.49 1.23 -4.02
CA THR A 68 -28.01 0.00 -3.39
C THR A 68 -29.01 -0.43 -2.30
N PRO A 69 -29.50 -1.69 -2.28
CA PRO A 69 -30.38 -2.15 -1.21
C PRO A 69 -29.61 -2.17 0.13
N THR A 70 -30.22 -1.61 1.16
CA THR A 70 -29.68 -1.60 2.53
C THR A 70 -30.04 -2.90 3.23
N ASP A 71 -29.04 -3.72 3.55
CA ASP A 71 -29.22 -4.90 4.39
C ASP A 71 -29.64 -4.46 5.80
N THR A 72 -30.90 -4.70 6.14
CA THR A 72 -31.43 -4.46 7.48
C THR A 72 -31.06 -5.65 8.37
N PRO A 73 -30.36 -5.46 9.50
CA PRO A 73 -29.99 -6.57 10.38
C PRO A 73 -31.25 -7.18 11.01
N THR A 74 -31.49 -8.46 10.71
CA THR A 74 -32.55 -9.26 11.33
C THR A 74 -32.18 -9.58 12.78
N ALA A 75 -33.06 -9.23 13.73
CA ALA A 75 -32.85 -9.49 15.15
C ALA A 75 -32.83 -11.00 15.45
N THR A 76 -31.76 -11.47 16.08
CA THR A 76 -31.57 -12.84 16.54
C THR A 76 -32.40 -13.10 17.81
N PRO A 77 -33.16 -14.21 17.93
CA PRO A 77 -33.95 -14.47 19.14
C PRO A 77 -33.04 -14.73 20.34
N THR A 78 -33.26 -13.98 21.41
CA THR A 78 -32.57 -14.12 22.70
C THR A 78 -33.29 -15.21 23.51
N TRP A 79 -32.55 -16.22 23.98
CA TRP A 79 -33.11 -17.28 24.82
C TRP A 79 -33.33 -16.77 26.24
N THR A 80 -34.60 -16.73 26.66
CA THR A 80 -35.00 -16.40 28.04
C THR A 80 -34.93 -17.66 28.91
N PRO A 81 -34.18 -17.67 30.02
CA PRO A 81 -34.16 -18.81 30.92
C PRO A 81 -35.48 -18.93 31.71
N THR A 82 -36.05 -20.13 31.73
CA THR A 82 -37.29 -20.48 32.45
C THR A 82 -37.04 -20.55 33.97
N PRO A 83 -37.90 -19.96 34.83
CA PRO A 83 -37.70 -20.01 36.27
C PRO A 83 -37.86 -21.43 36.83
N THR A 84 -36.90 -21.84 37.66
CA THR A 84 -36.89 -23.12 38.39
C THR A 84 -37.79 -23.01 39.62
N ALA A 85 -38.70 -23.98 39.81
CA ALA A 85 -39.59 -24.05 40.97
C ALA A 85 -38.80 -24.37 42.25
N THR A 86 -39.03 -23.58 43.29
CA THR A 86 -38.46 -23.77 44.64
C THR A 86 -39.35 -24.75 45.43
N PRO A 87 -38.83 -25.89 45.95
CA PRO A 87 -39.62 -26.75 46.81
C PRO A 87 -39.83 -26.10 48.18
N THR A 88 -41.07 -26.17 48.68
CA THR A 88 -41.47 -25.73 50.02
C THR A 88 -41.44 -26.94 50.95
N ASP A 89 -40.49 -27.01 51.87
CA ASP A 89 -40.46 -28.06 52.90
C ASP A 89 -41.50 -27.79 53.98
N THR A 90 -42.50 -28.66 54.07
CA THR A 90 -43.40 -28.78 55.22
C THR A 90 -43.02 -30.08 55.95
N PRO A 91 -42.47 -30.03 57.18
CA PRO A 91 -42.10 -31.26 57.88
C PRO A 91 -43.34 -31.97 58.45
N LEU A 92 -43.58 -33.20 58.01
CA LEU A 92 -44.46 -34.16 58.68
C LEU A 92 -43.68 -34.93 59.77
N PRO A 93 -44.36 -35.46 60.81
CA PRO A 93 -43.74 -36.19 61.91
C PRO A 93 -43.13 -37.54 61.45
N PRO A 94 -42.04 -38.00 62.10
CA PRO A 94 -41.32 -39.20 61.69
C PRO A 94 -42.15 -40.46 61.99
N THR A 95 -42.29 -41.32 60.98
CA THR A 95 -42.83 -42.67 61.13
C THR A 95 -41.65 -43.64 61.06
N ASP A 96 -41.48 -44.48 62.07
CA ASP A 96 -40.42 -45.51 62.14
C ASP A 96 -40.60 -46.50 60.98
N THR A 97 -39.80 -46.31 59.94
CA THR A 97 -39.79 -47.15 58.74
C THR A 97 -38.46 -47.91 58.73
N PRO A 98 -38.43 -49.24 58.53
CA PRO A 98 -37.22 -50.03 58.63
C PRO A 98 -36.15 -49.56 57.63
N THR A 99 -34.96 -49.30 58.16
CA THR A 99 -33.78 -48.83 57.43
C THR A 99 -33.43 -49.80 56.29
N ALA A 100 -33.60 -49.35 55.04
CA ALA A 100 -33.09 -50.07 53.87
C ALA A 100 -31.56 -50.00 53.84
N THR A 101 -30.93 -51.16 53.74
CA THR A 101 -29.48 -51.34 53.58
C THR A 101 -28.98 -50.52 52.37
N PRO A 102 -27.91 -49.71 52.48
CA PRO A 102 -27.42 -48.92 51.37
C PRO A 102 -26.94 -49.85 50.25
N THR A 103 -27.61 -49.78 49.10
CA THR A 103 -27.16 -50.44 47.88
C THR A 103 -25.99 -49.64 47.31
N ALA A 104 -24.89 -50.31 46.97
CA ALA A 104 -23.70 -49.68 46.41
C ALA A 104 -24.08 -48.84 45.19
N THR A 105 -23.96 -47.52 45.32
CA THR A 105 -24.23 -46.59 44.23
C THR A 105 -23.06 -46.64 43.27
N ASN A 106 -23.30 -47.05 42.03
CA ASN A 106 -22.27 -47.02 40.98
C ASN A 106 -21.86 -45.57 40.74
N THR A 107 -20.66 -45.20 41.20
CA THR A 107 -20.07 -43.90 40.91
C THR A 107 -19.98 -43.74 39.38
N PRO A 108 -20.58 -42.70 38.78
CA PRO A 108 -20.47 -42.48 37.35
C PRO A 108 -18.99 -42.37 36.96
N LYS A 109 -18.60 -43.10 35.93
CA LYS A 109 -17.25 -42.99 35.35
C LYS A 109 -17.01 -41.52 34.97
N PRO A 110 -15.84 -40.94 35.30
CA PRO A 110 -15.51 -39.57 34.89
C PRO A 110 -15.72 -39.39 33.38
N PRO A 111 -16.26 -38.25 32.94
CA PRO A 111 -16.38 -37.96 31.53
C PRO A 111 -14.99 -38.04 30.87
N PRO A 112 -14.92 -38.52 29.62
CA PRO A 112 -13.66 -38.57 28.90
C PRO A 112 -13.04 -37.16 28.82
N PRO A 113 -11.70 -37.05 28.77
CA PRO A 113 -11.02 -35.78 28.62
C PRO A 113 -11.55 -35.03 27.38
N PRO A 114 -11.62 -33.68 27.42
CA PRO A 114 -11.95 -32.89 26.25
C PRO A 114 -11.04 -33.27 25.08
N ALA A 115 -11.63 -33.42 23.89
CA ALA A 115 -10.84 -33.61 22.68
C ALA A 115 -9.86 -32.44 22.52
N PRO A 116 -8.62 -32.68 22.05
CA PRO A 116 -7.67 -31.62 21.79
C PRO A 116 -8.30 -30.59 20.83
N PRO A 117 -8.03 -29.29 21.03
CA PRO A 117 -8.55 -28.26 20.15
C PRO A 117 -8.13 -28.57 18.71
N ARG A 118 -9.11 -28.53 17.80
CA ARG A 118 -8.84 -28.69 16.36
C ARG A 118 -7.82 -27.62 15.96
N PRO A 119 -6.74 -27.99 15.24
CA PRO A 119 -5.81 -26.98 14.75
C PRO A 119 -6.56 -25.94 13.92
N THR A 120 -6.41 -24.68 14.30
CA THR A 120 -6.92 -23.56 13.52
C THR A 120 -6.25 -23.61 12.15
N PRO A 121 -7.00 -23.67 11.03
CA PRO A 121 -6.39 -23.66 9.70
C PRO A 121 -5.54 -22.39 9.54
N ALA A 122 -4.32 -22.56 9.05
CA ALA A 122 -3.45 -21.44 8.71
C ALA A 122 -4.13 -20.58 7.64
N PRO A 123 -4.02 -19.23 7.71
CA PRO A 123 -4.60 -18.36 6.70
C PRO A 123 -3.99 -18.69 5.33
N THR A 124 -4.83 -18.90 4.33
CA THR A 124 -4.38 -19.07 2.94
C THR A 124 -3.69 -17.78 2.50
N PRO A 125 -2.44 -17.82 2.03
CA PRO A 125 -1.74 -16.63 1.55
C PRO A 125 -2.48 -15.96 0.39
N TRP A 126 -2.33 -14.65 0.26
CA TRP A 126 -2.81 -13.96 -0.93
C TRP A 126 -1.99 -14.42 -2.15
N PRO A 127 -2.64 -14.63 -3.31
CA PRO A 127 -1.94 -15.08 -4.51
C PRO A 127 -1.06 -14.00 -5.13
N TYR A 128 -1.34 -12.71 -4.90
CA TYR A 128 -0.47 -11.62 -5.36
C TYR A 128 0.09 -10.83 -4.17
N ASP A 129 1.39 -10.57 -4.23
CA ASP A 129 2.11 -9.66 -3.34
C ASP A 129 2.73 -8.52 -4.15
N TYR A 130 2.99 -7.37 -3.52
CA TYR A 130 3.78 -6.32 -4.19
C TYR A 130 5.26 -6.73 -4.19
N SER A 131 5.92 -6.55 -5.33
CA SER A 131 7.36 -6.82 -5.50
C SER A 131 8.23 -5.59 -5.31
N SER A 132 7.68 -4.42 -5.63
CA SER A 132 8.37 -3.13 -5.57
C SER A 132 7.35 -2.02 -5.38
N ALA A 133 7.72 -1.01 -4.61
CA ALA A 133 6.98 0.23 -4.48
C ALA A 133 7.96 1.40 -4.37
N GLY A 134 7.66 2.48 -5.07
CA GLY A 134 8.45 3.71 -5.06
C GLY A 134 7.61 4.89 -5.52
N GLY A 135 8.14 6.09 -5.43
CA GLY A 135 7.41 7.25 -5.91
C GLY A 135 8.21 8.54 -5.86
N ARG A 136 7.64 9.57 -6.46
CA ARG A 136 8.26 10.89 -6.61
C ARG A 136 7.21 11.99 -6.66
N GLY A 137 7.68 13.23 -6.71
CA GLY A 137 6.84 14.38 -6.98
C GLY A 137 6.45 14.50 -8.44
N ASP A 138 5.23 14.99 -8.64
CA ASP A 138 4.62 15.31 -9.92
C ASP A 138 3.71 16.53 -9.69
N CYS A 139 4.07 17.65 -10.30
CA CYS A 139 3.31 18.90 -10.16
C CYS A 139 2.06 18.95 -11.03
N THR A 140 1.86 17.97 -11.90
CA THR A 140 0.78 17.96 -12.88
C THR A 140 -0.39 17.08 -12.47
N ARG A 141 -0.18 16.07 -11.62
CA ARG A 141 -1.24 15.14 -11.19
C ARG A 141 -0.84 14.27 -10.01
N THR A 142 -1.84 13.75 -9.32
CA THR A 142 -1.70 12.69 -8.31
C THR A 142 -2.18 11.36 -8.87
N TRP A 143 -1.32 10.35 -8.92
CA TRP A 143 -1.59 9.11 -9.64
C TRP A 143 -0.74 7.93 -9.20
N VAL A 144 -1.20 6.74 -9.57
CA VAL A 144 -0.49 5.47 -9.37
C VAL A 144 -0.37 4.70 -10.68
N TRP A 145 0.72 3.98 -10.83
CA TRP A 145 0.92 3.04 -11.93
C TRP A 145 1.78 1.86 -11.50
N GLY A 146 1.95 0.88 -12.39
CA GLY A 146 2.90 -0.22 -12.21
C GLY A 146 2.54 -1.41 -13.08
N TYR A 147 3.17 -2.54 -12.80
CA TYR A 147 2.95 -3.78 -13.55
C TYR A 147 2.33 -4.88 -12.69
N VAL A 148 1.55 -5.76 -13.31
CA VAL A 148 1.15 -7.04 -12.73
C VAL A 148 1.84 -8.16 -13.50
N LEU A 149 2.66 -8.93 -12.79
CA LEU A 149 3.42 -10.05 -13.31
C LEU A 149 2.85 -11.37 -12.78
N GLY A 150 2.80 -12.38 -13.65
CA GLY A 150 2.46 -13.75 -13.27
C GLY A 150 3.59 -14.45 -12.53
N ALA A 151 3.34 -15.68 -12.10
CA ALA A 151 4.32 -16.49 -11.36
C ALA A 151 5.59 -16.78 -12.19
N ASN A 152 5.41 -16.88 -13.51
CA ASN A 152 6.47 -17.00 -14.52
C ASN A 152 7.25 -15.69 -14.76
N GLY A 153 6.87 -14.58 -14.12
CA GLY A 153 7.47 -13.26 -14.33
C GLY A 153 7.02 -12.55 -15.60
N LEU A 154 6.12 -13.14 -16.39
CA LEU A 154 5.56 -12.49 -17.58
C LEU A 154 4.43 -11.54 -17.20
N PRO A 155 4.17 -10.49 -17.99
CA PRO A 155 3.06 -9.59 -17.72
C PRO A 155 1.69 -10.27 -17.83
N GLU A 156 0.78 -9.98 -16.89
CA GLU A 156 -0.61 -10.40 -16.94
C GLU A 156 -1.51 -9.26 -17.44
N ALA A 157 -2.07 -9.41 -18.63
CA ALA A 157 -3.02 -8.46 -19.22
C ALA A 157 -4.45 -8.67 -18.71
N GLY A 158 -5.25 -7.59 -18.71
CA GLY A 158 -6.67 -7.64 -18.33
C GLY A 158 -6.93 -7.91 -16.85
N VAL A 159 -5.91 -7.76 -16.00
CA VAL A 159 -6.06 -7.86 -14.54
C VAL A 159 -6.77 -6.62 -14.02
N GLN A 160 -7.82 -6.82 -13.22
CA GLN A 160 -8.54 -5.71 -12.59
C GLN A 160 -7.73 -5.19 -11.41
N MET A 161 -7.48 -3.89 -11.39
CA MET A 161 -6.83 -3.16 -10.31
C MET A 161 -7.85 -2.24 -9.66
N ARG A 162 -8.09 -2.42 -8.38
CA ARG A 162 -8.98 -1.54 -7.61
C ARG A 162 -8.17 -0.52 -6.85
N VAL A 163 -8.41 0.75 -7.16
CA VAL A 163 -7.85 1.91 -6.46
C VAL A 163 -8.91 2.54 -5.56
N GLY A 164 -8.48 3.30 -4.57
CA GLY A 164 -9.40 4.05 -3.73
C GLY A 164 -8.70 4.90 -2.68
N ASN A 165 -9.47 5.45 -1.75
CA ASN A 165 -8.94 6.23 -0.62
C ASN A 165 -9.61 5.87 0.71
N ASN A 166 -9.13 6.48 1.79
CA ASN A 166 -9.68 6.34 3.13
C ASN A 166 -11.05 7.02 3.33
N GLN A 167 -11.53 7.78 2.35
CA GLN A 167 -12.84 8.46 2.37
C GLN A 167 -13.94 7.62 1.70
N GLY A 168 -13.61 6.42 1.21
CA GLY A 168 -14.55 5.48 0.62
C GLY A 168 -14.70 5.62 -0.91
N TRP A 169 -13.97 6.52 -1.56
CA TRP A 169 -13.91 6.54 -3.03
C TRP A 169 -13.17 5.29 -3.53
N VAL A 170 -13.71 4.68 -4.59
CA VAL A 170 -13.10 3.54 -5.27
C VAL A 170 -13.23 3.70 -6.79
N GLY A 171 -12.25 3.17 -7.51
CA GLY A 171 -12.24 3.07 -8.96
C GLY A 171 -11.59 1.77 -9.40
N ASP A 172 -11.94 1.30 -10.59
CA ASP A 172 -11.34 0.12 -11.20
C ASP A 172 -10.64 0.50 -12.50
N VAL A 173 -9.40 0.04 -12.67
CA VAL A 173 -8.62 0.12 -13.91
C VAL A 173 -8.15 -1.28 -14.29
N TYR A 174 -7.73 -1.48 -15.53
CA TYR A 174 -7.29 -2.79 -16.02
C TYR A 174 -5.87 -2.70 -16.56
N THR A 175 -5.11 -3.79 -16.39
CA THR A 175 -3.79 -3.87 -17.01
C THR A 175 -3.90 -3.99 -18.53
N ASP A 176 -3.02 -3.30 -19.25
CA ASP A 176 -2.86 -3.42 -20.69
C ASP A 176 -2.18 -4.73 -21.11
N ALA A 177 -1.90 -4.90 -22.41
CA ALA A 177 -1.22 -6.08 -22.95
C ALA A 177 0.18 -6.33 -22.35
N ASN A 178 0.82 -5.29 -21.83
CA ASN A 178 2.12 -5.34 -21.17
C ASN A 178 2.00 -5.48 -19.65
N GLY A 179 0.81 -5.79 -19.13
CA GLY A 179 0.54 -5.91 -17.71
C GLY A 179 0.60 -4.57 -16.96
N ARG A 180 0.65 -3.44 -17.66
CA ARG A 180 0.75 -2.11 -17.04
C ARG A 180 -0.64 -1.61 -16.65
N TYR A 181 -0.78 -1.13 -15.41
CA TYR A 181 -1.95 -0.37 -15.00
C TYR A 181 -1.58 1.07 -14.66
N GLU A 182 -2.54 1.97 -14.79
CA GLU A 182 -2.42 3.37 -14.43
C GLU A 182 -3.78 3.88 -13.93
N ALA A 183 -3.77 4.66 -12.85
CA ALA A 183 -4.94 5.37 -12.35
C ALA A 183 -4.54 6.78 -11.90
N THR A 184 -5.17 7.79 -12.51
CA THR A 184 -5.05 9.19 -12.09
C THR A 184 -6.18 9.51 -11.12
N PHE A 185 -5.86 10.06 -9.95
CA PHE A 185 -6.85 10.44 -8.94
C PHE A 185 -7.27 11.90 -9.06
N ASP A 186 -6.31 12.78 -9.34
CA ASP A 186 -6.55 14.20 -9.55
C ASP A 186 -5.51 14.77 -10.52
N TRP A 187 -5.89 15.83 -11.26
CA TRP A 187 -5.05 16.54 -12.24
C TRP A 187 -4.29 17.71 -11.61
N LYS A 188 -3.97 17.57 -10.33
CA LYS A 188 -3.13 18.47 -9.53
C LYS A 188 -2.62 17.70 -8.30
N PRO A 189 -1.58 18.21 -7.62
CA PRO A 189 -1.15 17.67 -6.34
C PRO A 189 -2.26 17.75 -5.28
N VAL A 190 -2.59 16.62 -4.66
CA VAL A 190 -3.59 16.55 -3.58
C VAL A 190 -3.11 15.70 -2.42
N ALA A 191 -3.36 16.15 -1.20
CA ALA A 191 -3.09 15.37 0.01
C ALA A 191 -4.24 14.40 0.29
N ASN A 192 -3.92 13.10 0.39
CA ASN A 192 -4.89 12.08 0.76
C ASN A 192 -4.17 10.76 1.09
N ARG A 193 -4.92 9.78 1.57
CA ARG A 193 -4.45 8.40 1.78
C ARG A 193 -5.13 7.46 0.79
N TRP A 194 -4.33 6.93 -0.12
CA TRP A 194 -4.76 6.13 -1.25
C TRP A 194 -4.43 4.65 -1.07
N PHE A 195 -5.13 3.78 -1.78
CA PHE A 195 -4.76 2.39 -1.92
C PHE A 195 -4.89 1.87 -3.34
N VAL A 196 -4.18 0.77 -3.60
CA VAL A 196 -4.36 -0.09 -4.78
C VAL A 196 -4.29 -1.56 -4.36
N ARG A 197 -5.05 -2.41 -5.05
CA ARG A 197 -5.09 -3.86 -4.84
C ARG A 197 -5.48 -4.61 -6.11
N VAL A 198 -5.05 -5.86 -6.21
CA VAL A 198 -5.36 -6.76 -7.32
C VAL A 198 -6.73 -7.41 -7.13
N PHE A 199 -7.54 -7.43 -8.19
CA PHE A 199 -8.83 -8.11 -8.30
C PHE A 199 -8.80 -9.11 -9.45
N LYS A 200 -9.49 -10.25 -9.28
CA LYS A 200 -9.70 -11.22 -10.36
C LYS A 200 -11.06 -11.89 -10.16
N GLY A 201 -11.91 -11.84 -11.19
CA GLY A 201 -13.27 -12.37 -11.09
C GLY A 201 -14.11 -11.72 -9.99
N GLY A 202 -13.94 -10.42 -9.75
CA GLY A 202 -14.66 -9.67 -8.70
C GLY A 202 -14.21 -9.92 -7.25
N GLN A 203 -13.22 -10.80 -7.03
CA GLN A 203 -12.68 -11.10 -5.71
C GLN A 203 -11.33 -10.39 -5.50
N PRO A 204 -11.03 -9.92 -4.27
CA PRO A 204 -9.69 -9.44 -3.94
C PRO A 204 -8.69 -10.59 -4.04
N ARG A 205 -7.50 -10.30 -4.59
CA ARG A 205 -6.40 -11.27 -4.78
C ARG A 205 -5.09 -10.82 -4.17
N SER A 206 -5.09 -9.66 -3.51
CA SER A 206 -3.96 -9.13 -2.74
C SER A 206 -4.47 -8.37 -1.51
N MET A 207 -3.57 -8.08 -0.58
CA MET A 207 -3.79 -7.01 0.38
C MET A 207 -3.87 -5.64 -0.32
N GLN A 208 -4.43 -4.65 0.39
CA GLN A 208 -4.31 -3.25 -0.03
C GLN A 208 -2.91 -2.73 0.26
N PHE A 209 -2.27 -2.17 -0.77
CA PHE A 209 -1.10 -1.34 -0.57
C PHE A 209 -1.57 0.10 -0.33
N TRP A 210 -1.22 0.69 0.81
CA TRP A 210 -1.63 2.03 1.22
C TRP A 210 -0.45 3.00 1.16
N TRP A 211 -0.70 4.23 0.72
CA TRP A 211 0.27 5.33 0.77
C TRP A 211 -0.43 6.68 0.99
N GLU A 212 0.36 7.69 1.33
CA GLU A 212 -0.11 9.05 1.54
C GLU A 212 0.61 10.03 0.61
N THR A 213 -0.16 10.87 -0.06
CA THR A 213 0.35 11.98 -0.87
C THR A 213 0.28 13.26 -0.07
N SER A 214 1.16 14.22 -0.35
CA SER A 214 1.13 15.54 0.31
C SER A 214 0.36 16.56 -0.54
N ALA A 215 0.21 17.80 -0.08
CA ALA A 215 -0.47 18.85 -0.86
C ALA A 215 0.46 19.54 -1.88
N GLY A 216 1.77 19.27 -1.82
CA GLY A 216 2.80 19.89 -2.66
C GLY A 216 3.44 18.88 -3.62
N CYS A 217 4.18 19.39 -4.60
CA CYS A 217 4.89 18.58 -5.59
C CYS A 217 6.41 18.80 -5.62
N ASP A 218 6.89 19.90 -5.01
CA ASP A 218 8.31 20.21 -4.93
C ASP A 218 8.90 19.74 -3.60
N GLY A 219 10.00 19.00 -3.65
CA GLY A 219 10.74 18.53 -2.48
C GLY A 219 10.76 17.00 -2.30
N PRO A 220 11.66 16.50 -1.43
CA PRO A 220 11.94 15.05 -1.30
C PRO A 220 10.78 14.25 -0.69
N TYR A 221 9.80 14.92 -0.08
CA TYR A 221 8.62 14.30 0.54
C TYR A 221 7.31 14.61 -0.20
N SER A 222 7.41 15.26 -1.36
CA SER A 222 6.25 15.70 -2.13
C SER A 222 5.75 14.58 -3.04
N LEU A 223 5.23 13.50 -2.44
CA LEU A 223 4.79 12.32 -3.17
C LEU A 223 3.48 12.58 -3.92
N GLN A 224 3.49 12.45 -5.24
CA GLN A 224 2.30 12.59 -6.10
C GLN A 224 2.19 11.46 -7.13
N GLU A 225 3.32 10.89 -7.54
CA GLU A 225 3.37 9.72 -8.42
C GLU A 225 3.88 8.52 -7.63
N VAL A 226 3.14 7.41 -7.69
CA VAL A 226 3.53 6.14 -7.07
C VAL A 226 3.59 5.03 -8.11
N GLN A 227 4.70 4.30 -8.12
CA GLN A 227 4.84 3.05 -8.87
C GLN A 227 4.74 1.87 -7.90
N ILE A 228 3.84 0.92 -8.16
CA ILE A 228 3.72 -0.34 -7.40
C ILE A 228 3.61 -1.50 -8.37
N ASP A 229 4.58 -2.42 -8.32
CA ASP A 229 4.53 -3.64 -9.13
C ASP A 229 4.07 -4.83 -8.28
N TRP A 230 3.25 -5.69 -8.87
CA TRP A 230 2.64 -6.85 -8.25
C TRP A 230 3.15 -8.13 -8.91
N ARG A 231 3.28 -9.18 -8.10
CA ARG A 231 3.70 -10.50 -8.56
C ARG A 231 2.79 -11.60 -8.00
N HIS A 232 2.29 -12.43 -8.90
CA HIS A 232 1.61 -13.68 -8.55
C HIS A 232 2.63 -14.68 -8.00
N ARG A 233 2.36 -15.28 -6.85
CA ARG A 233 3.20 -16.32 -6.22
C ARG A 233 2.60 -17.71 -6.35
#